data_AF-A0A850SKZ6-F1
#
_entry.id   AF-A0A850SKZ6-F1
#
_cell.length_a   1.000
_cell.length_b   1.000
_cell.length_c   1.000
_cell.angle_alpha   90.00
_cell.angle_beta   90.00
_cell.angle_gamma   90.00
#
_symmetry.space_group_name_H-M   'P 1'
#
loop_
_entity.id
_entity.type
_entity.pdbx_description
1 polymer ?
#
loop_
_entity_poly.entity_id
_entity_poly.type
_entity_poly.pdbx_seq_one_letter_code
_entity_poly.pdbx_strand_id
1 'polypeptide(L)'
;MGKTETFANLNTDLGRLATRVETYLQENGFEVAFSKDQTEPASWFFIQARKAGALRTVAGARRSTDITIRGNPDRIEVSIGTGEWGKNLVTSAPLFIVPVVGITASLVKLYTAKRFEDNLWKFIRDQARFLSGSGTKAVEPQAGTAVDSRAYDCDYIEGYPGWKTQLTGGKLVLFRERGGKNRVVFRSGSQEIAIPAENIAGASIITRKKGLNEDDLMIQLDCEGDGGKSMRLVFNINDGIIRGVMAGIDELAGEDKALRGFEGMSVTTDTKSCSACGASIPREARFCQSCGQKQ
;
A
#
# COMPACT_ATOMS: atom_id res chain seq x y z
N MET A 1 -17.55 9.13 -18.73
CA MET A 1 -16.88 10.43 -18.61
C MET A 1 -16.08 10.37 -17.32
N GLY A 2 -14.75 10.53 -17.38
CA GLY A 2 -13.90 10.44 -16.18
C GLY A 2 -13.95 11.73 -15.37
N LYS A 3 -13.74 11.64 -14.06
CA LYS A 3 -13.61 12.79 -13.16
C LYS A 3 -12.14 13.01 -12.83
N THR A 4 -11.71 14.27 -12.70
CA THR A 4 -10.34 14.64 -12.34
C THR A 4 -10.37 15.64 -11.18
N GLU A 5 -9.49 15.45 -10.19
CA GLU A 5 -9.26 16.39 -9.09
C GLU A 5 -7.76 16.71 -9.01
N THR A 6 -7.44 17.96 -8.70
CA THR A 6 -6.05 18.42 -8.49
C THR A 6 -5.84 18.77 -7.02
N PHE A 7 -4.71 18.30 -6.48
CA PHE A 7 -4.24 18.56 -5.13
C PHE A 7 -2.97 19.41 -5.23
N ALA A 8 -2.98 20.59 -4.63
CA ALA A 8 -1.85 21.52 -4.69
C ALA A 8 -1.32 21.85 -3.28
N ASN A 9 -0.04 22.19 -3.20
CA ASN A 9 0.67 22.64 -2.00
C ASN A 9 0.64 21.63 -0.84
N LEU A 10 0.59 20.32 -1.15
CA LEU A 10 0.63 19.28 -0.13
C LEU A 10 2.04 18.71 0.08
N ASN A 11 2.96 18.84 -0.89
CA ASN A 11 4.22 18.10 -0.91
C ASN A 11 4.02 16.61 -0.59
N THR A 12 3.19 15.92 -1.38
CA THR A 12 2.77 14.54 -1.14
C THR A 12 3.59 13.58 -2.01
N ASP A 13 4.04 12.47 -1.45
CA ASP A 13 4.66 11.37 -2.19
C ASP A 13 3.62 10.63 -3.05
N LEU A 14 3.77 10.72 -4.38
CA LEU A 14 2.85 10.11 -5.36
C LEU A 14 2.87 8.58 -5.30
N GLY A 15 4.04 7.97 -5.07
CA GLY A 15 4.19 6.52 -4.99
C GLY A 15 3.44 5.97 -3.79
N ARG A 16 3.57 6.62 -2.63
CA ARG A 16 2.82 6.25 -1.42
C ARG A 16 1.32 6.42 -1.59
N LEU A 17 0.89 7.50 -2.27
CA LEU A 17 -0.52 7.69 -2.58
C LEU A 17 -1.05 6.57 -3.49
N ALA A 18 -0.30 6.20 -4.53
CA ALA A 18 -0.65 5.12 -5.44
C ALA A 18 -0.76 3.77 -4.72
N THR A 19 0.22 3.42 -3.88
CA THR A 19 0.19 2.19 -3.07
C THR A 19 -1.04 2.13 -2.17
N ARG A 20 -1.37 3.23 -1.47
CA ARG A 20 -2.55 3.26 -0.58
C ARG A 20 -3.87 3.11 -1.35
N VAL A 21 -3.94 3.65 -2.56
CA VAL A 21 -5.10 3.47 -3.45
C VAL A 21 -5.22 2.01 -3.88
N GLU A 22 -4.11 1.37 -4.26
CA GLU A 22 -4.07 -0.05 -4.59
C GLU A 22 -4.54 -0.93 -3.41
N THR A 23 -4.00 -0.71 -2.21
CA THR A 23 -4.38 -1.46 -1.00
C THR A 23 -5.87 -1.30 -0.71
N TYR A 24 -6.39 -0.07 -0.75
CA TYR A 24 -7.82 0.19 -0.56
C TYR A 24 -8.69 -0.60 -1.55
N LEU A 25 -8.29 -0.67 -2.82
CA LEU A 25 -9.04 -1.42 -3.83
C LEU A 25 -9.01 -2.93 -3.53
N GLN A 26 -7.84 -3.48 -3.19
CA GLN A 26 -7.68 -4.89 -2.86
C GLN A 26 -8.52 -5.29 -1.63
N GLU A 27 -8.50 -4.47 -0.57
CA GLU A 27 -9.32 -4.65 0.63
C GLU A 27 -10.83 -4.63 0.35
N ASN A 28 -11.23 -3.88 -0.68
CA ASN A 28 -12.62 -3.80 -1.12
C ASN A 28 -12.97 -4.87 -2.19
N GLY A 29 -12.14 -5.89 -2.35
CA GLY A 29 -12.41 -7.07 -3.19
C GLY A 29 -12.16 -6.87 -4.68
N PHE A 30 -11.32 -5.90 -5.04
CA PHE A 30 -10.89 -5.68 -6.42
C PHE A 30 -9.59 -6.44 -6.72
N GLU A 31 -9.53 -7.00 -7.92
CA GLU A 31 -8.28 -7.34 -8.58
C GLU A 31 -7.69 -6.05 -9.16
N VAL A 32 -6.40 -5.83 -8.88
CA VAL A 32 -5.70 -4.60 -9.27
C VAL A 32 -4.52 -4.93 -10.19
N ALA A 33 -4.35 -4.10 -11.21
CA ALA A 33 -3.17 -4.08 -12.06
C ALA A 33 -2.60 -2.66 -12.04
N PHE A 34 -1.28 -2.52 -11.98
CA PHE A 34 -0.66 -1.19 -11.95
C PHE A 34 0.47 -1.07 -12.99
N SER A 35 0.75 0.18 -13.36
CA SER A 35 1.92 0.58 -14.13
C SER A 35 2.39 1.97 -13.67
N LYS A 36 3.67 2.27 -13.87
CA LYS A 36 4.27 3.58 -13.56
C LYS A 36 5.29 3.94 -14.63
N ASP A 37 5.67 5.21 -14.70
CA ASP A 37 6.80 5.62 -15.54
C ASP A 37 8.12 5.09 -14.97
N GLN A 38 9.18 5.14 -15.77
CA GLN A 38 10.52 4.69 -15.37
C GLN A 38 11.32 5.79 -14.66
N THR A 39 10.70 6.92 -14.32
CA THR A 39 11.42 8.03 -13.67
C THR A 39 11.62 7.72 -12.19
N GLU A 40 12.72 8.21 -11.62
CA GLU A 40 12.99 8.13 -10.18
C GLU A 40 13.14 9.55 -9.61
N PRO A 41 12.20 10.02 -8.76
CA PRO A 41 10.95 9.38 -8.37
C PRO A 41 9.90 9.39 -9.51
N ALA A 42 9.02 8.39 -9.54
CA ALA A 42 8.01 8.26 -10.59
C ALA A 42 7.00 9.41 -10.54
N SER A 43 6.73 10.01 -11.70
CA SER A 43 5.83 11.17 -11.84
C SER A 43 4.42 10.77 -12.32
N TRP A 44 4.24 9.51 -12.70
CA TRP A 44 3.01 8.97 -13.25
C TRP A 44 2.78 7.53 -12.79
N PHE A 45 1.56 7.26 -12.34
CA PHE A 45 1.04 5.95 -11.95
C PHE A 45 -0.33 5.74 -12.61
N PHE A 46 -0.57 4.51 -13.05
CA PHE A 46 -1.84 4.08 -13.59
C PHE A 46 -2.26 2.76 -12.97
N ILE A 47 -3.44 2.77 -12.37
CA ILE A 47 -4.02 1.67 -11.60
C ILE A 47 -5.33 1.28 -12.28
N GLN A 48 -5.49 0.02 -12.63
CA GLN A 48 -6.76 -0.56 -13.06
C GLN A 48 -7.32 -1.43 -11.95
N ALA A 49 -8.62 -1.29 -11.68
CA ALA A 49 -9.32 -2.10 -10.70
C ALA A 49 -10.54 -2.78 -11.34
N ARG A 50 -10.69 -4.10 -11.15
CA ARG A 50 -11.92 -4.83 -11.51
C ARG A 50 -12.40 -5.67 -10.34
N LYS A 51 -13.72 -5.88 -10.21
CA LYS A 51 -14.24 -6.79 -9.18
C LYS A 51 -13.77 -8.22 -9.44
N ALA A 52 -13.28 -8.91 -8.41
CA ALA A 52 -12.91 -10.31 -8.47
C ALA A 52 -14.15 -11.26 -8.34
N GLY A 53 -14.05 -12.49 -8.84
CA GLY A 53 -14.97 -13.60 -8.51
C GLY A 53 -16.24 -13.76 -9.35
N ALA A 54 -17.19 -14.57 -8.83
CA ALA A 54 -18.38 -15.11 -9.53
C ALA A 54 -19.50 -14.08 -9.85
N LEU A 55 -19.34 -12.81 -9.47
CA LEU A 55 -20.22 -11.70 -9.86
C LEU A 55 -19.97 -11.19 -11.29
N ARG A 56 -19.17 -11.91 -12.10
CA ARG A 56 -18.98 -11.66 -13.54
C ARG A 56 -20.25 -12.00 -14.31
N THR A 57 -21.25 -11.12 -14.33
CA THR A 57 -22.34 -11.23 -15.30
C THR A 57 -21.83 -10.87 -16.70
N VAL A 58 -22.15 -11.75 -17.65
CA VAL A 58 -21.44 -12.00 -18.93
C VAL A 58 -21.36 -10.79 -19.89
N ALA A 59 -22.12 -9.72 -19.68
CA ALA A 59 -22.09 -8.52 -20.53
C ALA A 59 -21.29 -7.32 -19.95
N GLY A 60 -20.92 -7.34 -18.66
CA GLY A 60 -20.24 -6.21 -17.97
C GLY A 60 -18.79 -6.46 -17.53
N ALA A 61 -18.29 -7.69 -17.75
CA ALA A 61 -17.10 -8.25 -17.09
C ALA A 61 -15.72 -7.79 -17.62
N ARG A 62 -15.66 -6.80 -18.51
CA ARG A 62 -14.40 -6.25 -19.07
C ARG A 62 -14.11 -4.81 -18.64
N ARG A 63 -15.00 -4.17 -17.89
CA ARG A 63 -14.82 -2.78 -17.45
C ARG A 63 -13.90 -2.71 -16.24
N SER A 64 -12.83 -1.94 -16.35
CA SER A 64 -11.97 -1.54 -15.24
C SER A 64 -12.35 -0.14 -14.76
N THR A 65 -12.15 0.12 -13.47
CA THR A 65 -11.97 1.49 -12.97
C THR A 65 -10.52 1.85 -13.20
N ASP A 66 -10.28 2.86 -14.02
CA ASP A 66 -8.94 3.32 -14.37
C ASP A 66 -8.63 4.56 -13.55
N ILE A 67 -7.55 4.53 -12.77
CA ILE A 67 -7.11 5.62 -11.91
C ILE A 67 -5.73 6.04 -12.38
N THR A 68 -5.58 7.31 -12.74
CA THR A 68 -4.28 7.91 -13.09
C THR A 68 -3.90 8.87 -11.99
N ILE A 69 -2.68 8.75 -11.45
CA ILE A 69 -2.08 9.69 -10.50
C ILE A 69 -0.82 10.23 -11.15
N ARG A 70 -0.73 11.55 -11.35
CA ARG A 70 0.41 12.15 -12.04
C ARG A 70 0.77 13.54 -11.53
N GLY A 71 1.98 13.98 -11.82
CA GLY A 71 2.47 15.33 -11.51
C GLY A 71 3.73 15.30 -10.66
N ASN A 72 3.81 16.22 -9.70
CA ASN A 72 4.93 16.32 -8.77
C ASN A 72 4.38 16.47 -7.34
N PRO A 73 5.22 16.37 -6.29
CA PRO A 73 4.74 16.39 -4.92
C PRO A 73 3.91 17.61 -4.52
N ASP A 74 4.19 18.77 -5.13
CA ASP A 74 3.47 20.02 -4.85
C ASP A 74 2.18 20.17 -5.67
N ARG A 75 2.03 19.40 -6.75
CA ARG A 75 0.85 19.44 -7.62
C ARG A 75 0.56 18.05 -8.20
N ILE A 76 -0.40 17.37 -7.59
CA ILE A 76 -0.86 16.04 -7.98
C ILE A 76 -2.19 16.17 -8.70
N GLU A 77 -2.31 15.51 -9.83
CA GLU A 77 -3.57 15.32 -10.54
C GLU A 77 -3.98 13.86 -10.43
N VAL A 78 -5.23 13.62 -9.99
CA VAL A 78 -5.83 12.29 -9.97
C VAL A 78 -7.02 12.28 -10.90
N SER A 79 -7.09 11.29 -11.78
CA SER A 79 -8.22 11.06 -12.69
C SER A 79 -8.80 9.67 -12.48
N ILE A 80 -10.12 9.55 -12.38
CA ILE A 80 -10.84 8.27 -12.28
C ILE A 80 -11.79 8.16 -13.47
N GLY A 81 -11.66 7.07 -14.21
CA GLY A 81 -12.46 6.76 -15.39
C GLY A 81 -12.87 5.29 -15.45
N THR A 82 -13.52 4.93 -16.55
CA THR A 82 -13.83 3.54 -16.87
C THR A 82 -13.05 3.14 -18.12
N GLY A 83 -12.37 2.01 -18.07
CA GLY A 83 -11.57 1.48 -19.17
C GLY A 83 -11.87 0.02 -19.47
N GLU A 84 -11.03 -0.54 -20.33
CA GLU A 84 -10.98 -1.98 -20.56
C GLU A 84 -9.83 -2.58 -19.76
N TRP A 85 -10.14 -3.61 -18.98
CA TRP A 85 -9.13 -4.31 -18.20
C TRP A 85 -8.01 -4.88 -19.08
N GLY A 86 -6.75 -4.64 -18.69
CA GLY A 86 -5.59 -5.16 -19.41
C GLY A 86 -5.21 -4.36 -20.65
N LYS A 87 -5.99 -3.35 -21.05
CA LYS A 87 -5.64 -2.39 -22.10
C LYS A 87 -5.08 -1.11 -21.48
N ASN A 88 -4.26 -0.39 -22.23
CA ASN A 88 -3.61 0.87 -21.83
C ASN A 88 -2.62 0.77 -20.66
N LEU A 89 -2.38 -0.43 -20.12
CA LEU A 89 -1.18 -0.72 -19.34
C LEU A 89 0.01 -0.58 -20.29
N VAL A 90 0.89 0.38 -20.00
CA VAL A 90 1.97 0.77 -20.92
C VAL A 90 2.89 -0.44 -21.14
N THR A 91 3.09 -0.80 -22.39
CA THR A 91 3.84 -2.00 -22.83
C THR A 91 5.34 -1.95 -22.52
N SER A 92 5.83 -0.82 -21.97
CA SER A 92 7.23 -0.58 -21.62
C SER A 92 7.50 -0.52 -20.11
N ALA A 93 6.51 -0.82 -19.27
CA ALA A 93 6.70 -0.98 -17.83
C ALA A 93 6.32 -2.41 -17.41
N PRO A 94 7.05 -3.05 -16.49
CA PRO A 94 6.68 -4.37 -15.99
C PRO A 94 5.27 -4.32 -15.42
N LEU A 95 4.38 -5.15 -15.99
CA LEU A 95 3.04 -5.30 -15.49
C LEU A 95 3.07 -6.18 -14.25
N PHE A 96 2.69 -5.61 -13.12
CA PHE A 96 2.49 -6.37 -11.90
C PHE A 96 0.98 -6.52 -11.69
N ILE A 97 0.50 -7.74 -11.90
CA ILE A 97 -0.83 -8.16 -11.44
C ILE A 97 -0.59 -8.71 -10.04
N VAL A 98 -1.10 -8.01 -9.03
CA VAL A 98 -1.01 -8.49 -7.65
C VAL A 98 -2.21 -9.41 -7.41
N PRO A 99 -2.02 -10.74 -7.37
CA PRO A 99 -3.10 -11.64 -7.01
C PRO A 99 -3.55 -11.29 -5.58
N VAL A 100 -4.86 -11.28 -5.34
CA VAL A 100 -5.43 -11.09 -4.00
C VAL A 100 -5.09 -12.33 -3.16
N VAL A 101 -3.89 -12.37 -2.59
CA VAL A 101 -3.44 -13.45 -1.69
C VAL A 101 -3.58 -12.94 -0.27
N GLY A 102 -4.46 -13.56 0.52
CA GLY A 102 -4.44 -13.43 1.98
C GLY A 102 -5.15 -12.22 2.61
N ILE A 103 -5.96 -11.45 1.88
CA ILE A 103 -6.82 -10.44 2.52
C ILE A 103 -8.11 -11.12 3.00
N THR A 104 -8.27 -11.28 4.31
CA THR A 104 -9.54 -11.68 4.92
C THR A 104 -10.57 -10.56 4.72
N ALA A 105 -11.26 -10.59 3.57
CA ALA A 105 -12.34 -9.66 3.26
C ALA A 105 -13.53 -9.93 4.19
N SER A 106 -13.48 -9.37 5.38
CA SER A 106 -14.64 -9.19 6.24
C SER A 106 -15.62 -8.28 5.49
N LEU A 107 -16.72 -8.88 5.03
CA LEU A 107 -17.91 -8.25 4.46
C LEU A 107 -17.77 -7.76 3.01
N VAL A 108 -18.33 -8.54 2.08
CA VAL A 108 -18.74 -8.07 0.76
C VAL A 108 -19.82 -7.00 0.93
N LYS A 109 -19.42 -5.75 1.05
CA LYS A 109 -20.36 -4.64 0.97
C LYS A 109 -20.78 -4.48 -0.49
N LEU A 110 -22.05 -4.79 -0.76
CA LEU A 110 -22.71 -4.49 -2.03
C LEU A 110 -22.74 -2.98 -2.25
N TYR A 111 -21.70 -2.44 -2.88
CA TYR A 111 -21.66 -1.04 -3.31
C TYR A 111 -22.20 -0.91 -4.73
N THR A 112 -23.08 0.07 -4.93
CA THR A 112 -23.40 0.59 -6.26
C THR A 112 -22.18 1.31 -6.83
N ALA A 113 -22.05 1.36 -8.17
CA ALA A 113 -20.91 1.99 -8.82
C ALA A 113 -20.68 3.45 -8.37
N LYS A 114 -21.76 4.22 -8.22
CA LYS A 114 -21.71 5.61 -7.73
C LYS A 114 -21.17 5.70 -6.29
N ARG A 115 -21.70 4.87 -5.38
CA ARG A 115 -21.27 4.87 -3.98
C ARG A 115 -19.81 4.44 -3.83
N PHE A 116 -19.36 3.52 -4.68
CA PHE A 116 -17.94 3.14 -4.76
C PHE A 116 -17.07 4.32 -5.19
N GLU A 117 -17.42 4.99 -6.29
CA GLU A 117 -16.66 6.14 -6.80
C GLU A 117 -16.59 7.27 -5.77
N ASP A 118 -17.71 7.60 -5.11
CA ASP A 118 -17.75 8.61 -4.05
C ASP A 118 -16.83 8.26 -2.86
N ASN A 119 -16.84 6.99 -2.45
CA ASN A 119 -15.98 6.49 -1.37
C ASN A 119 -14.49 6.50 -1.77
N LEU A 120 -14.17 6.09 -3.00
CA LEU A 120 -12.81 6.10 -3.52
C LEU A 120 -12.27 7.53 -3.59
N TRP A 121 -13.06 8.48 -4.10
CA TRP A 121 -12.68 9.89 -4.10
C TRP A 121 -12.47 10.44 -2.69
N LYS A 122 -13.35 10.10 -1.75
CA LYS A 122 -13.19 10.49 -0.35
C LYS A 122 -11.87 9.94 0.21
N PHE A 123 -11.60 8.65 0.00
CA PHE A 123 -10.36 8.02 0.42
C PHE A 123 -9.12 8.71 -0.18
N ILE A 124 -9.10 8.97 -1.49
CA ILE A 124 -7.98 9.64 -2.17
C ILE A 124 -7.75 11.03 -1.59
N ARG A 125 -8.80 11.83 -1.35
CA ARG A 125 -8.66 13.16 -0.74
C ARG A 125 -8.08 13.07 0.67
N ASP A 126 -8.58 12.15 1.47
CA ASP A 126 -8.13 11.95 2.85
C ASP A 126 -6.66 11.50 2.85
N GLN A 127 -6.27 10.56 1.99
CA GLN A 127 -4.89 10.09 1.88
C GLN A 127 -3.93 11.14 1.31
N ALA A 128 -4.34 11.92 0.30
CA ALA A 128 -3.51 12.99 -0.25
C ALA A 128 -3.16 14.03 0.83
N ARG A 129 -4.14 14.41 1.66
CA ARG A 129 -3.95 15.32 2.80
C ARG A 129 -3.15 14.69 3.93
N PHE A 130 -3.43 13.43 4.26
CA PHE A 130 -2.69 12.69 5.28
C PHE A 130 -1.21 12.54 4.90
N LEU A 131 -0.94 12.35 3.61
CA LEU A 131 0.41 12.28 3.07
C LEU A 131 1.06 13.65 2.87
N SER A 132 0.44 14.77 3.26
CA SER A 132 1.08 16.07 3.14
C SER A 132 2.45 16.07 3.83
N GLY A 133 3.46 16.60 3.14
CA GLY A 133 4.85 16.64 3.57
C GLY A 133 5.66 15.34 3.39
N SER A 134 5.11 14.24 2.86
CA SER A 134 5.91 13.03 2.55
C SER A 134 6.79 13.16 1.32
N GLY A 135 6.52 14.11 0.44
CA GLY A 135 7.26 14.29 -0.80
C GLY A 135 8.74 14.53 -0.50
N THR A 136 9.58 13.58 -0.89
CA THR A 136 11.02 13.82 -0.95
C THR A 136 11.26 14.67 -2.20
N LYS A 137 11.79 15.88 -2.00
CA LYS A 137 12.42 16.60 -3.12
C LYS A 137 13.52 15.70 -3.66
N ALA A 138 13.72 15.68 -4.98
CA ALA A 138 14.88 15.04 -5.58
C ALA A 138 16.15 15.73 -5.06
N VAL A 139 16.61 15.31 -3.88
CA VAL A 139 17.89 15.66 -3.30
C VAL A 139 18.78 14.46 -3.57
N GLU A 140 19.93 14.72 -4.20
CA GLU A 140 20.98 13.73 -4.40
C GLU A 140 21.20 12.89 -3.13
N PRO A 141 21.49 11.58 -3.27
CA PRO A 141 21.69 10.71 -2.14
C PRO A 141 22.93 11.14 -1.35
N GLN A 142 22.74 12.00 -0.35
CA GLN A 142 23.72 12.18 0.70
C GLN A 142 23.73 10.89 1.53
N ALA A 143 24.91 10.32 1.73
CA ALA A 143 25.17 9.15 2.56
C ALA A 143 24.85 9.47 4.03
N GLY A 144 23.56 9.47 4.34
CA GLY A 144 22.97 9.50 5.66
C GLY A 144 21.66 8.75 5.55
N THR A 145 21.41 7.83 6.47
CA THR A 145 20.16 7.06 6.57
C THR A 145 18.98 8.03 6.65
N ALA A 146 18.37 8.36 5.51
CA ALA A 146 17.16 9.14 5.44
C ALA A 146 16.03 8.28 6.03
N VAL A 147 15.72 8.52 7.31
CA VAL A 147 14.61 7.90 8.02
C VAL A 147 13.38 8.78 7.80
N ASP A 148 12.38 8.27 7.08
CA ASP A 148 11.06 8.91 7.05
C ASP A 148 10.30 8.47 8.31
N SER A 149 9.99 9.41 9.20
CA SER A 149 9.27 9.13 10.43
C SER A 149 8.04 10.02 10.55
N ARG A 150 6.91 9.43 10.92
CA ARG A 150 5.66 10.17 11.13
C ARG A 150 5.09 9.85 12.49
N ALA A 151 4.88 10.88 13.29
CA ALA A 151 4.33 10.78 14.64
C ALA A 151 2.87 11.21 14.66
N TYR A 152 2.04 10.41 15.32
CA TYR A 152 0.61 10.61 15.50
C TYR A 152 0.31 10.63 16.99
N ASP A 153 -0.51 11.58 17.41
CA ASP A 153 -0.99 11.59 18.79
C ASP A 153 -1.85 10.34 19.02
N CYS A 154 -1.58 9.68 20.14
CA CYS A 154 -2.25 8.46 20.56
C CYS A 154 -2.77 8.66 21.97
N ASP A 155 -4.09 8.62 22.11
CA ASP A 155 -4.75 8.98 23.36
C ASP A 155 -4.54 7.92 24.42
N TYR A 156 -4.48 6.65 24.02
CA TYR A 156 -3.98 5.57 24.89
C TYR A 156 -3.59 4.31 24.09
N ILE A 157 -2.86 3.43 24.76
CA ILE A 157 -2.49 2.10 24.28
C ILE A 157 -2.72 1.03 25.36
N GLU A 158 -3.09 -0.18 24.95
CA GLU A 158 -3.16 -1.35 25.82
C GLU A 158 -2.72 -2.64 25.11
N GLY A 159 -2.60 -3.73 25.86
CA GLY A 159 -2.32 -5.07 25.33
C GLY A 159 -0.84 -5.44 25.24
N TYR A 160 0.07 -4.56 25.68
CA TYR A 160 1.49 -4.90 25.79
C TYR A 160 1.74 -5.79 27.00
N PRO A 161 2.35 -7.00 26.85
CA PRO A 161 2.54 -7.94 27.96
C PRO A 161 3.34 -7.38 29.15
N GLY A 162 4.24 -6.43 28.89
CA GLY A 162 5.04 -5.77 29.92
C GLY A 162 4.28 -4.71 30.74
N TRP A 163 3.05 -4.37 30.36
CA TRP A 163 2.27 -3.33 31.02
C TRP A 163 1.06 -3.92 31.75
N LYS A 164 0.95 -3.60 33.04
CA LYS A 164 -0.17 -4.07 33.88
C LYS A 164 -1.47 -3.31 33.63
N THR A 165 -1.38 -2.12 33.04
CA THR A 165 -2.49 -1.21 32.80
C THR A 165 -2.34 -0.56 31.42
N GLN A 166 -3.44 0.00 30.92
CA GLN A 166 -3.40 0.91 29.78
C GLN A 166 -2.47 2.11 30.08
N LEU A 167 -1.80 2.62 29.05
CA LEU A 167 -1.05 3.87 29.12
C LEU A 167 -1.78 4.94 28.35
N THR A 168 -2.05 6.07 29.01
CA THR A 168 -2.74 7.22 28.41
C THR A 168 -1.76 8.29 27.96
N GLY A 169 -2.03 8.88 26.81
CA GLY A 169 -1.21 9.89 26.16
C GLY A 169 0.08 9.31 25.59
N GLY A 170 0.48 9.80 24.43
CA GLY A 170 1.72 9.39 23.79
C GLY A 170 1.71 9.69 22.30
N LYS A 171 2.75 9.20 21.63
CA LYS A 171 2.89 9.28 20.19
C LYS A 171 3.12 7.90 19.60
N LEU A 172 2.30 7.54 18.63
CA LEU A 172 2.57 6.43 17.72
C LEU A 172 3.42 6.96 16.58
N VAL A 173 4.59 6.38 16.37
CA VAL A 173 5.57 6.80 15.37
C VAL A 173 5.80 5.66 14.39
N LEU A 174 5.54 5.93 13.12
CA LEU A 174 5.82 5.02 12.01
C LEU A 174 7.18 5.38 11.45
N PHE A 175 8.15 4.48 11.57
CA PHE A 175 9.51 4.65 11.06
C PHE A 175 9.71 3.83 9.80
N ARG A 176 10.17 4.49 8.73
CA ARG A 176 10.55 3.90 7.46
C ARG A 176 12.03 4.17 7.19
N GLU A 177 12.79 3.10 7.06
CA GLU A 177 14.24 3.16 6.82
C GLU A 177 14.59 2.53 5.49
N ARG A 178 15.50 3.18 4.73
CA ARG A 178 16.10 2.55 3.55
C ARG A 178 16.87 1.30 4.00
N GLY A 179 16.38 0.12 3.59
CA GLY A 179 16.97 -1.18 3.93
C GLY A 179 16.08 -2.11 4.77
N GLY A 180 14.77 -1.83 4.90
CA GLY A 180 13.81 -2.79 5.48
C GLY A 180 13.83 -2.88 7.00
N LYS A 181 14.32 -1.85 7.70
CA LYS A 181 14.28 -1.75 9.17
C LYS A 181 13.06 -0.95 9.65
N ASN A 182 11.94 -1.17 8.97
CA ASN A 182 10.69 -0.51 9.26
C ASN A 182 10.19 -0.93 10.64
N ARG A 183 9.58 0.01 11.38
CA ARG A 183 9.04 -0.28 12.71
C ARG A 183 7.93 0.67 13.10
N VAL A 184 7.04 0.17 13.95
CA VAL A 184 6.04 0.95 14.67
C VAL A 184 6.54 1.15 16.09
N VAL A 185 6.63 2.40 16.54
CA VAL A 185 7.11 2.73 17.88
C VAL A 185 6.02 3.51 18.60
N PHE A 186 5.69 3.14 19.83
CA PHE A 186 4.88 3.99 20.70
C PHE A 186 5.73 4.57 21.82
N ARG A 187 5.59 5.86 22.07
CA ARG A 187 6.30 6.62 23.11
C ARG A 187 5.32 7.33 24.03
N SER A 188 5.46 7.12 25.33
CA SER A 188 4.77 7.90 26.37
C SER A 188 5.69 8.12 27.56
N GLY A 189 6.09 9.37 27.79
CA GLY A 189 7.06 9.71 28.84
C GLY A 189 8.37 8.92 28.69
N SER A 190 8.73 8.13 29.70
CA SER A 190 9.91 7.25 29.70
C SER A 190 9.64 5.84 29.16
N GLN A 191 8.41 5.53 28.78
CA GLN A 191 8.02 4.22 28.25
C GLN A 191 8.04 4.25 26.73
N GLU A 192 8.71 3.27 26.14
CA GLU A 192 8.77 3.05 24.71
C GLU A 192 8.53 1.58 24.41
N ILE A 193 7.76 1.31 23.37
CA ILE A 193 7.72 -0.01 22.71
C ILE A 193 8.08 0.19 21.24
N ALA A 194 8.89 -0.71 20.71
CA ALA A 194 9.28 -0.73 19.31
C ALA A 194 8.95 -2.11 18.73
N ILE A 195 8.18 -2.11 17.65
CA ILE A 195 7.68 -3.32 16.99
C ILE A 195 8.25 -3.30 15.57
N PRO A 196 9.20 -4.20 15.26
CA PRO A 196 9.66 -4.38 13.88
C PRO A 196 8.48 -4.67 12.96
N ALA A 197 8.44 -4.07 11.78
CA ALA A 197 7.31 -4.25 10.87
C ALA A 197 7.21 -5.71 10.36
N GLU A 198 8.33 -6.42 10.29
CA GLU A 198 8.39 -7.88 10.08
C GLU A 198 7.60 -8.72 11.11
N ASN A 199 7.42 -8.22 12.33
CA ASN A 199 6.68 -8.90 13.38
C ASN A 199 5.19 -8.56 13.33
N ILE A 200 4.75 -7.70 12.41
CA ILE A 200 3.34 -7.30 12.29
C ILE A 200 2.61 -8.31 11.41
N ALA A 201 1.75 -9.10 12.04
CA ALA A 201 0.89 -10.04 11.34
C ALA A 201 -0.19 -9.29 10.55
N GLY A 202 -0.80 -8.25 11.16
CA GLY A 202 -1.75 -7.35 10.53
C GLY A 202 -2.29 -6.27 11.47
N ALA A 203 -3.00 -5.30 10.90
CA ALA A 203 -3.72 -4.27 11.63
C ALA A 203 -5.21 -4.27 11.24
N SER A 204 -6.08 -3.83 12.15
CA SER A 204 -7.51 -3.67 11.86
C SER A 204 -8.13 -2.54 12.67
N ILE A 205 -9.14 -1.87 12.11
CA ILE A 205 -9.97 -0.91 12.85
C ILE A 205 -11.06 -1.68 13.60
N ILE A 206 -11.12 -1.48 14.92
CA ILE A 206 -12.13 -2.05 15.81
C ILE A 206 -12.92 -0.95 16.50
N THR A 207 -14.14 -1.27 16.95
CA THR A 207 -14.89 -0.48 17.92
C THR A 207 -14.88 -1.22 19.26
N ARG A 208 -14.74 -0.52 20.39
CA ARG A 208 -14.99 -1.12 21.72
C ARG A 208 -15.88 -0.22 22.55
N LYS A 209 -16.59 -0.85 23.50
CA LYS A 209 -17.28 -0.16 24.60
C LYS A 209 -16.33 0.44 25.63
N LYS A 210 -15.06 0.03 25.63
CA LYS A 210 -14.03 0.43 26.60
C LYS A 210 -12.95 1.20 25.84
N GLY A 211 -13.25 2.47 25.57
CA GLY A 211 -12.36 3.50 25.03
C GLY A 211 -12.40 4.74 25.94
N LEU A 212 -11.85 5.87 25.50
CA LEU A 212 -12.07 7.13 26.24
C LEU A 212 -13.53 7.57 26.11
N ASN A 213 -14.13 7.32 24.94
CA ASN A 213 -15.57 7.45 24.72
C ASN A 213 -16.18 6.10 24.30
N GLU A 214 -17.49 5.95 24.55
CA GLU A 214 -18.28 4.92 23.90
C GLU A 214 -18.31 5.24 22.39
N ASP A 215 -17.90 4.27 21.56
CA ASP A 215 -17.82 4.34 20.09
C ASP A 215 -16.53 4.87 19.44
N ASP A 216 -15.46 5.11 20.20
CA ASP A 216 -14.15 5.43 19.60
C ASP A 216 -13.69 4.31 18.64
N LEU A 217 -13.19 4.69 17.46
CA LEU A 217 -12.50 3.77 16.58
C LEU A 217 -11.07 3.58 17.08
N MET A 218 -10.59 2.34 17.06
CA MET A 218 -9.24 2.01 17.51
C MET A 218 -8.53 1.10 16.53
N ILE A 219 -7.20 1.16 16.51
CA ILE A 219 -6.37 0.26 15.72
C ILE A 219 -5.96 -0.91 16.61
N GLN A 220 -6.39 -2.12 16.26
CA GLN A 220 -5.82 -3.34 16.78
C GLN A 220 -4.63 -3.76 15.91
N LEU A 221 -3.48 -3.99 16.54
CA LEU A 221 -2.27 -4.51 15.90
C LEU A 221 -1.97 -5.90 16.42
N ASP A 222 -2.09 -6.90 15.55
CA ASP A 222 -1.68 -8.27 15.83
C ASP A 222 -0.21 -8.42 15.41
N CYS A 223 0.66 -8.74 16.38
CA CYS A 223 2.10 -8.85 16.15
C CYS A 223 2.74 -9.95 16.99
N GLU A 224 3.99 -10.28 16.69
CA GLU A 224 4.80 -11.23 17.46
C GLU A 224 5.77 -10.47 18.37
N GLY A 225 5.73 -10.78 19.66
CA GLY A 225 6.67 -10.26 20.64
C GLY A 225 7.92 -11.12 20.75
N ASP A 226 8.84 -10.71 21.64
CA ASP A 226 10.09 -11.43 21.89
C ASP A 226 9.82 -12.89 22.28
N GLY A 227 10.44 -13.81 21.55
CA GLY A 227 10.23 -15.26 21.72
C GLY A 227 9.03 -15.84 20.95
N GLY A 228 8.51 -15.14 19.95
CA GLY A 228 7.48 -15.65 19.02
C GLY A 228 6.08 -15.74 19.62
N LYS A 229 5.85 -15.10 20.77
CA LYS A 229 4.52 -15.06 21.40
C LYS A 229 3.66 -14.02 20.70
N SER A 230 2.49 -14.44 20.21
CA SER A 230 1.51 -13.50 19.65
C SER A 230 1.03 -12.52 20.71
N MET A 231 0.97 -11.26 20.32
CA MET A 231 0.51 -10.15 21.14
C MET A 231 -0.44 -9.27 20.32
N ARG A 232 -1.38 -8.63 21.04
CA ARG A 232 -2.42 -7.82 20.43
C ARG A 232 -2.46 -6.47 21.13
N LEU A 233 -1.98 -5.46 20.43
CA LEU A 233 -1.99 -4.09 20.91
C LEU A 233 -3.23 -3.38 20.41
N VAL A 234 -3.75 -2.46 21.21
CA VAL A 234 -4.86 -1.59 20.81
C VAL A 234 -4.42 -0.15 21.00
N PHE A 235 -4.49 0.64 19.95
CA PHE A 235 -4.17 2.07 19.93
C PHE A 235 -5.45 2.86 19.73
N ASN A 236 -5.74 3.79 20.64
CA ASN A 236 -6.74 4.81 20.41
C ASN A 236 -6.09 5.99 19.68
N ILE A 237 -6.60 6.26 18.49
CA ILE A 237 -6.10 7.27 17.56
C ILE A 237 -7.31 8.05 17.07
N ASN A 238 -7.19 9.36 16.96
CA ASN A 238 -8.26 10.21 16.47
C ASN A 238 -8.89 9.67 15.15
N ASP A 239 -10.21 9.52 15.16
CA ASP A 239 -11.01 9.00 14.05
C ASP A 239 -10.74 9.67 12.70
N GLY A 240 -10.39 10.97 12.72
CA GLY A 240 -10.09 11.74 11.52
C GLY A 240 -8.82 11.28 10.80
N ILE A 241 -7.88 10.64 11.51
CA ILE A 241 -6.60 10.18 10.94
C ILE A 241 -6.42 8.66 11.00
N ILE A 242 -7.30 7.93 11.70
CA ILE A 242 -7.15 6.50 11.99
C ILE A 242 -6.92 5.65 10.73
N ARG A 243 -7.63 5.96 9.63
CA ARG A 243 -7.47 5.26 8.34
C ARG A 243 -6.11 5.51 7.70
N GLY A 244 -5.61 6.74 7.81
CA GLY A 244 -4.29 7.08 7.30
C GLY A 244 -3.17 6.42 8.10
N VAL A 245 -3.36 6.32 9.43
CA VAL A 245 -2.43 5.61 10.32
C VAL A 245 -2.44 4.10 10.03
N MET A 246 -3.62 3.48 9.93
CA MET A 246 -3.78 2.06 9.54
C MET A 246 -3.08 1.78 8.22
N ALA A 247 -3.38 2.55 7.17
CA ALA A 247 -2.73 2.40 5.87
C ALA A 247 -1.20 2.59 5.94
N GLY A 248 -0.70 3.41 6.87
CA GLY A 248 0.74 3.54 7.10
C GLY A 248 1.37 2.32 7.77
N ILE A 249 0.65 1.67 8.68
CA ILE A 249 1.10 0.42 9.31
C ILE A 249 1.11 -0.70 8.26
N ASP A 250 0.06 -0.82 7.46
CA ASP A 250 -0.05 -1.84 6.40
C ASP A 250 1.03 -1.63 5.32
N GLU A 251 1.31 -0.38 4.96
CA GLU A 251 2.43 -0.02 4.07
C GLU A 251 3.78 -0.52 4.62
N LEU A 252 4.08 -0.27 5.91
CA LEU A 252 5.33 -0.72 6.53
C LEU A 252 5.43 -2.25 6.57
N ALA A 253 4.37 -2.92 7.00
CA ALA A 253 4.34 -4.39 7.12
C ALA A 253 4.35 -5.08 5.75
N GLY A 254 3.71 -4.48 4.74
CA GLY A 254 3.67 -4.99 3.37
C GLY A 254 5.00 -4.89 2.65
N GLU A 255 5.73 -3.76 2.82
CA GLU A 255 7.06 -3.57 2.21
C GLU A 255 8.07 -4.63 2.68
N ASP A 256 8.11 -4.94 3.98
CA ASP A 256 9.02 -5.98 4.49
C ASP A 256 8.63 -7.39 4.03
N LYS A 257 7.34 -7.70 3.96
CA LYS A 257 6.86 -8.97 3.40
C LYS A 257 7.27 -9.13 1.92
N ALA A 258 7.15 -8.06 1.13
CA ALA A 258 7.55 -8.05 -0.27
C ALA A 258 9.06 -8.22 -0.42
N LEU A 259 9.88 -7.45 0.32
CA LEU A 259 11.34 -7.54 0.28
C LEU A 259 11.84 -8.96 0.61
N ARG A 260 11.28 -9.61 1.64
CA ARG A 260 11.60 -11.00 2.00
C ARG A 260 11.16 -12.01 0.95
N GLY A 261 10.03 -11.77 0.29
CA GLY A 261 9.56 -12.59 -0.83
C GLY A 261 10.55 -12.59 -2.01
N PHE A 262 11.29 -11.50 -2.20
CA PHE A 262 12.34 -11.41 -3.23
C PHE A 262 13.67 -12.04 -2.79
N GLU A 263 14.03 -12.01 -1.50
CA GLU A 263 15.27 -12.65 -1.00
C GLU A 263 15.25 -14.19 -1.13
N GLY A 264 14.07 -14.81 -1.15
CA GLY A 264 13.91 -16.25 -1.43
C GLY A 264 13.74 -16.60 -2.91
N MET A 265 13.56 -15.61 -3.78
CA MET A 265 13.32 -15.81 -5.21
C MET A 265 14.62 -15.60 -5.99
N SER A 266 15.56 -16.54 -5.86
CA SER A 266 16.56 -16.70 -6.91
C SER A 266 15.82 -17.13 -8.17
N VAL A 267 15.57 -16.19 -9.07
CA VAL A 267 15.08 -16.50 -10.41
C VAL A 267 16.22 -17.25 -11.11
N THR A 268 16.24 -18.57 -10.98
CA THR A 268 16.98 -19.43 -11.90
C THR A 268 16.19 -19.39 -13.20
N THR A 269 16.38 -18.33 -14.00
CA THR A 269 15.89 -18.32 -15.38
C THR A 269 16.68 -19.38 -16.12
N ASP A 270 16.08 -20.56 -16.28
CA ASP A 270 16.58 -21.59 -17.18
C ASP A 270 16.52 -20.97 -18.58
N THR A 271 17.68 -20.53 -19.09
CA THR A 271 17.80 -19.81 -20.36
C THR A 271 18.46 -20.69 -21.39
N LYS A 272 18.08 -20.51 -22.66
CA LYS A 272 18.76 -21.08 -23.83
C LYS A 272 19.31 -19.95 -24.69
N SER A 273 20.38 -20.23 -25.44
CA SER A 273 20.88 -19.28 -26.44
C SER A 273 20.07 -19.39 -27.73
N CYS A 274 19.73 -18.25 -28.31
CA CYS A 274 19.06 -18.19 -29.60
C CYS A 274 19.93 -18.82 -30.69
N SER A 275 19.37 -19.75 -31.48
CA SER A 275 20.08 -20.46 -32.55
C SER A 275 20.55 -19.57 -33.71
N ALA A 276 20.05 -18.33 -33.79
CA ALA A 276 20.31 -17.42 -34.90
C ALA A 276 21.18 -16.21 -34.55
N CYS A 277 20.92 -15.58 -33.40
CA CYS A 277 21.62 -14.37 -32.98
C CYS A 277 22.38 -14.51 -31.67
N GLY A 278 22.33 -15.68 -31.03
CA GLY A 278 23.03 -15.94 -29.76
C GLY A 278 22.45 -15.24 -28.54
N ALA A 279 21.38 -14.45 -28.67
CA ALA A 279 20.72 -13.80 -27.55
C ALA A 279 20.21 -14.81 -26.51
N SER A 280 20.43 -14.53 -25.22
CA SER A 280 19.88 -15.35 -24.13
C SER A 280 18.38 -15.15 -24.03
N ILE A 281 17.64 -16.25 -24.12
CA ILE A 281 16.17 -16.26 -24.11
C ILE A 281 15.66 -17.31 -23.12
N PRO A 282 14.45 -17.16 -22.56
CA PRO A 282 13.84 -18.19 -21.71
C PRO A 282 13.76 -19.53 -22.44
N ARG A 283 14.00 -20.65 -21.74
CA ARG A 283 14.06 -21.99 -22.36
C ARG A 283 12.76 -22.37 -23.08
N GLU A 284 11.61 -21.95 -22.55
CA GLU A 284 10.27 -22.13 -23.10
C GLU A 284 9.89 -21.12 -24.20
N ALA A 285 10.74 -20.14 -24.51
CA ALA A 285 10.46 -19.18 -25.57
C ALA A 285 10.42 -19.88 -26.94
N ARG A 286 9.29 -19.70 -27.65
CA ARG A 286 9.07 -20.21 -29.02
C ARG A 286 9.68 -19.30 -30.09
N PHE A 287 9.96 -18.04 -29.74
CA PHE A 287 10.52 -17.04 -30.64
C PHE A 287 11.54 -16.19 -29.88
N CYS A 288 12.61 -15.79 -30.57
CA CYS A 288 13.62 -14.89 -30.03
C CYS A 288 13.06 -13.46 -30.03
N GLN A 289 13.09 -12.79 -28.88
CA GLN A 289 12.60 -11.41 -28.76
C GLN A 289 13.53 -10.39 -29.44
N SER A 290 14.79 -10.74 -29.69
CA SER A 290 15.75 -9.84 -30.35
C SER A 290 15.73 -9.93 -31.87
N CYS A 291 15.56 -11.13 -32.45
CA CYS A 291 15.62 -11.31 -33.92
C CYS A 291 14.33 -11.89 -34.53
N GLY A 292 13.32 -12.23 -33.73
CA GLY A 292 12.04 -12.78 -34.20
C GLY A 292 12.09 -14.25 -34.65
N GLN A 293 13.26 -14.89 -34.68
CA GLN A 293 13.41 -16.25 -35.17
C GLN A 293 12.81 -17.28 -34.22
N LYS A 294 12.18 -18.33 -34.76
CA LYS A 294 11.62 -19.45 -34.00
C LYS A 294 12.71 -20.30 -33.33
N GLN A 295 12.45 -20.78 -32.11
CA GLN A 295 13.43 -21.39 -31.18
C GLN A 295 12.98 -22.74 -30.64
#